data_AF-A0A914K903-F1
#
_entry.id   AF-A0A914K903-F1
#
_cell.length_a   1.000
_cell.length_b   1.000
_cell.length_c   1.000
_cell.angle_alpha   90.00
_cell.angle_beta   90.00
_cell.angle_gamma   90.00
#
_symmetry.space_group_name_H-M   'P 1'
#
loop_
_entity.id
_entity.type
_entity.pdbx_description
1 polymer ?
#
loop_
_entity_poly.entity_id
_entity_poly.type
_entity_poly.pdbx_seq_one_letter_code
_entity_poly.pdbx_strand_id
1 'polypeptide(L)'
;MLGYENMTDEVAITTKTKEKMILTMAGLPVHRRIALSYGKSEFIRMCSFNGQQCNIINDFKLHVDPAFGNCYTFNSNRTHPMVSSRAGPSYGLRLMLYINSSDYLPTTESAGVRITIHGQSEWPFPDTFGYSAPTGGLSSFGMSMRKVNRLPEPLGDCVVSEDPLPPNYIYQNYVYEPEGCYKSCYQQRIIRRCGCADPRYPMADNDTQICDSLDPLSRNCLIVEGSKFTKKNTCACRHRCSHHVYSTTFSSAKLASGAFRANCKEKRNSESCFEFDGDNAAMVEIYYEQMSYEILSERESYLWVNMLSDIGGQIGLCLGASVLTLIEIGTFVFKLMTVKCRKQMKNQSHEIDF
;
A
#
# COMPACT_ATOMS: atom_id res chain seq x y z
N MET A 1 5.73 -39.08 1.55
CA MET A 1 5.20 -38.86 0.18
C MET A 1 4.64 -37.45 0.09
N LEU A 2 5.12 -36.61 -0.82
CA LEU A 2 4.80 -35.17 -0.88
C LEU A 2 3.37 -34.84 -1.38
N GLY A 3 2.50 -35.84 -1.57
CA GLY A 3 1.09 -35.66 -1.94
C GLY A 3 0.88 -35.11 -3.35
N TYR A 4 1.66 -35.61 -4.31
CA TYR A 4 1.59 -35.25 -5.74
C TYR A 4 1.06 -36.37 -6.64
N GLU A 5 0.60 -37.49 -6.07
CA GLU A 5 0.28 -38.73 -6.80
C GLU A 5 -0.80 -38.57 -7.90
N ASN A 6 -1.62 -37.51 -7.84
CA ASN A 6 -2.65 -37.19 -8.83
C ASN A 6 -2.35 -35.95 -9.70
N MET A 7 -1.12 -35.41 -9.68
CA MET A 7 -0.75 -34.23 -10.49
C MET A 7 0.31 -34.60 -11.51
N THR A 8 0.04 -34.40 -12.81
CA THR A 8 0.98 -34.67 -13.91
C THR A 8 1.59 -33.39 -14.50
N ASP A 9 1.02 -32.22 -14.19
CA ASP A 9 1.48 -30.93 -14.69
C ASP A 9 2.60 -30.36 -13.81
N GLU A 10 3.81 -30.22 -14.38
CA GLU A 10 5.00 -29.70 -13.71
C GLU A 10 4.82 -28.27 -13.19
N VAL A 11 4.04 -27.43 -13.89
CA VAL A 11 3.78 -26.05 -13.47
C VAL A 11 2.93 -26.04 -12.20
N ALA A 12 1.88 -26.88 -12.17
CA ALA A 12 1.01 -27.01 -11.02
C ALA A 12 1.74 -27.63 -9.81
N ILE A 13 2.62 -28.61 -10.05
CA ILE A 13 3.49 -29.20 -9.01
C ILE A 13 4.44 -28.14 -8.46
N THR A 14 5.09 -27.36 -9.32
CA THR A 14 6.03 -26.30 -8.93
C THR A 14 5.35 -25.22 -8.10
N THR A 15 4.17 -24.76 -8.55
CA THR A 15 3.36 -23.78 -7.82
C THR A 15 2.97 -24.27 -6.42
N LYS A 16 2.44 -25.50 -6.32
CA LYS A 16 2.03 -26.09 -5.03
C LYS A 16 3.23 -26.35 -4.12
N THR A 17 4.39 -26.69 -4.68
CA THR A 17 5.63 -26.89 -3.94
C THR A 17 6.15 -25.57 -3.39
N LYS A 18 6.15 -24.51 -4.20
CA LYS A 18 6.50 -23.15 -3.80
C LYS A 18 5.64 -22.65 -2.64
N GLU A 19 4.32 -22.82 -2.71
CA GLU A 19 3.41 -22.43 -1.62
C GLU A 19 3.71 -23.16 -0.31
N LYS A 20 3.92 -24.48 -0.35
CA LYS A 20 4.30 -25.27 0.83
C LYS A 20 5.64 -24.83 1.41
N MET A 21 6.58 -24.47 0.54
CA MET A 21 7.91 -24.02 0.95
C MET A 21 7.84 -22.65 1.64
N ILE A 22 7.09 -21.70 1.08
CA ILE A 22 6.84 -20.39 1.69
C ILE A 22 6.19 -20.56 3.06
N LEU A 23 5.19 -21.43 3.18
CA LEU A 23 4.52 -21.68 4.46
C LEU A 23 5.48 -22.27 5.51
N THR A 24 6.30 -23.24 5.12
CA THR A 24 7.31 -23.84 6.01
C THR A 24 8.36 -22.81 6.44
N MET A 25 8.83 -21.98 5.50
CA MET A 25 9.83 -20.93 5.77
C MET A 25 9.27 -19.83 6.67
N ALA A 26 8.00 -19.46 6.48
CA ALA A 26 7.31 -18.46 7.31
C ALA A 26 7.18 -18.92 8.77
N GLY A 27 7.02 -20.22 9.01
CA GLY A 27 6.97 -20.80 10.36
C GLY A 27 8.29 -20.80 11.12
N LEU A 28 9.43 -20.54 10.44
CA LEU A 28 10.73 -20.46 11.11
C LEU A 28 10.88 -19.16 11.91
N PRO A 29 11.65 -19.18 13.02
CA PRO A 29 11.99 -17.96 13.75
C PRO A 29 12.66 -16.91 12.85
N VAL A 30 12.32 -15.63 13.08
CA VAL A 30 12.77 -14.50 12.26
C VAL A 30 14.30 -14.45 12.11
N HIS A 31 15.06 -14.71 13.18
CA HIS A 31 16.53 -14.69 13.14
C HIS A 31 17.12 -15.73 12.17
N ARG A 32 16.51 -16.92 12.08
CA ARG A 32 16.95 -17.95 11.11
C ARG A 32 16.62 -17.55 9.69
N ARG A 33 15.44 -16.96 9.47
CA ARG A 33 15.03 -16.45 8.16
C ARG A 33 16.00 -15.39 7.64
N ILE A 34 16.45 -14.50 8.52
CA ILE A 34 17.45 -13.47 8.18
C ILE A 34 18.78 -14.11 7.79
N ALA A 35 19.26 -15.09 8.54
CA ALA A 35 20.55 -15.75 8.31
C ALA A 35 20.58 -16.61 7.04
N LEU A 36 19.44 -17.17 6.62
CA LEU A 36 19.31 -18.00 5.42
C LEU A 36 19.12 -17.20 4.12
N SER A 37 18.95 -15.88 4.21
CA SER A 37 18.64 -15.02 3.06
C SER A 37 19.80 -14.07 2.75
N TYR A 38 19.76 -13.44 1.57
CA TYR A 38 20.86 -12.62 1.06
C TYR A 38 21.26 -11.49 2.01
N GLY A 39 22.57 -11.35 2.20
CA GLY A 39 23.15 -10.26 2.98
C GLY A 39 23.11 -8.93 2.23
N LYS A 40 23.10 -7.81 2.97
CA LYS A 40 22.95 -6.48 2.37
C LYS A 40 24.07 -6.13 1.38
N SER A 41 25.31 -6.35 1.78
CA SER A 41 26.52 -6.07 0.99
C SER A 41 26.79 -7.10 -0.12
N GLU A 42 26.17 -8.27 -0.01
CA GLU A 42 26.22 -9.31 -1.03
C GLU A 42 25.26 -8.97 -2.17
N PHE A 43 24.04 -8.55 -1.80
CA PHE A 43 22.98 -8.22 -2.74
C PHE A 43 23.16 -6.85 -3.41
N ILE A 44 23.45 -5.80 -2.63
CA ILE A 44 23.63 -4.43 -3.13
C ILE A 44 25.13 -4.17 -3.30
N ARG A 45 25.62 -4.13 -4.54
CA ARG A 45 27.05 -3.91 -4.83
C ARG A 45 27.39 -2.46 -5.07
N MET A 46 26.54 -1.73 -5.80
CA MET A 46 26.74 -0.30 -6.06
C MET A 46 25.42 0.45 -5.86
N CYS A 47 25.52 1.66 -5.30
CA CYS A 47 24.39 2.56 -5.14
C CYS A 47 24.80 3.99 -5.47
N SER A 48 23.96 4.67 -6.24
CA SER A 48 24.02 6.11 -6.43
C SER A 48 22.64 6.75 -6.29
N PHE A 49 22.58 7.90 -5.62
CA PHE A 49 21.39 8.73 -5.49
C PHE A 49 21.77 10.19 -5.71
N ASN A 50 21.03 10.95 -6.51
CA ASN A 50 21.40 12.32 -6.91
C ASN A 50 22.83 12.45 -7.48
N GLY A 51 23.33 11.41 -8.16
CA GLY A 51 24.70 11.38 -8.68
C GLY A 51 25.80 11.23 -7.62
N GLN A 52 25.46 11.04 -6.35
CA GLN A 52 26.39 10.78 -5.26
C GLN A 52 26.34 9.32 -4.83
N GLN A 53 27.42 8.81 -4.23
CA GLN A 53 27.47 7.44 -3.72
C GLN A 53 26.64 7.32 -2.43
N CYS A 54 25.73 6.33 -2.38
CA CYS A 54 24.94 6.08 -1.17
C CYS A 54 25.73 5.30 -0.12
N ASN A 55 25.31 5.41 1.14
CA ASN A 55 25.77 4.55 2.22
C ASN A 55 24.86 3.32 2.32
N ILE A 56 25.30 2.20 1.73
CA ILE A 56 24.53 0.94 1.69
C ILE A 56 24.12 0.48 3.11
N ILE A 57 24.96 0.69 4.12
CA ILE A 57 24.69 0.22 5.49
C ILE A 57 23.56 1.01 6.13
N ASN A 58 23.59 2.34 6.03
CA ASN A 58 22.69 3.24 6.74
C ASN A 58 21.43 3.61 5.94
N ASP A 59 21.52 3.69 4.62
CA ASP A 59 20.43 4.21 3.78
C ASP A 59 19.35 3.17 3.48
N PHE A 60 19.67 1.89 3.69
CA PHE A 60 18.78 0.75 3.46
C PHE A 60 18.38 0.07 4.76
N LYS A 61 17.08 0.01 5.04
CA LYS A 61 16.51 -0.72 6.18
C LYS A 61 16.17 -2.14 5.78
N LEU A 62 16.50 -3.11 6.63
CA LEU A 62 16.11 -4.51 6.46
C LEU A 62 14.59 -4.66 6.70
N HIS A 63 13.92 -5.31 5.77
CA HIS A 63 12.53 -5.73 5.85
C HIS A 63 12.45 -7.22 5.54
N VAL A 64 11.92 -8.03 6.45
CA VAL A 64 11.93 -9.48 6.31
C VAL A 64 10.57 -9.97 5.83
N ASP A 65 10.48 -10.30 4.55
CA ASP A 65 9.27 -10.82 3.92
C ASP A 65 9.23 -12.37 4.00
N PRO A 66 8.07 -12.99 4.28
CA PRO A 66 7.96 -14.45 4.37
C PRO A 66 8.02 -15.18 3.02
N ALA A 67 7.65 -14.51 1.92
CA ALA A 67 7.71 -15.07 0.59
C ALA A 67 9.05 -14.80 -0.12
N PHE A 68 9.64 -13.61 0.10
CA PHE A 68 10.83 -13.15 -0.63
C PHE A 68 12.13 -13.09 0.21
N GLY A 69 12.05 -13.28 1.53
CA GLY A 69 13.22 -13.25 2.41
C GLY A 69 13.65 -11.82 2.79
N ASN A 70 14.96 -11.55 2.79
CA ASN A 70 15.50 -10.24 3.14
C ASN A 70 15.27 -9.23 2.01
N CYS A 71 14.40 -8.27 2.24
CA CYS A 71 14.21 -7.09 1.40
C CYS A 71 14.91 -5.86 2.02
N TYR A 72 15.33 -4.92 1.18
CA TYR A 72 16.04 -3.72 1.62
C TYR A 72 15.32 -2.46 1.14
N THR A 73 14.78 -1.68 2.08
CA THR A 73 14.02 -0.45 1.79
C THR A 73 14.95 0.76 1.83
N PHE A 74 15.16 1.40 0.69
CA PHE A 74 15.85 2.69 0.58
C PHE A 74 14.97 3.83 1.12
N ASN A 75 15.58 4.87 1.71
CA ASN A 75 14.89 6.09 2.15
C ASN A 75 13.72 5.83 3.11
N SER A 76 13.89 4.90 4.04
CA SER A 76 12.86 4.54 5.03
C SER A 76 12.73 5.53 6.19
N ASN A 77 13.67 6.47 6.33
CA ASN A 77 13.69 7.42 7.44
C ASN A 77 12.65 8.53 7.22
N ARG A 78 11.62 8.57 8.07
CA ARG A 78 10.53 9.54 8.00
C ARG A 78 10.94 10.95 8.45
N THR A 79 11.94 11.06 9.33
CA THR A 79 12.32 12.37 9.88
C THR A 79 13.18 13.15 8.91
N HIS A 80 14.06 12.48 8.17
CA HIS A 80 15.04 13.10 7.27
C HIS A 80 14.95 12.41 5.90
N PRO A 81 13.86 12.67 5.14
CA PRO A 81 13.66 12.04 3.84
C PRO A 81 14.67 12.58 2.82
N MET A 82 15.26 11.67 2.04
CA MET A 82 16.06 12.00 0.88
C MET A 82 15.14 12.43 -0.27
N VAL A 83 15.47 13.56 -0.91
CA VAL A 83 14.66 14.15 -2.00
C VAL A 83 15.45 14.18 -3.31
N SER A 84 14.77 13.93 -4.43
CA SER A 84 15.38 14.07 -5.76
C SER A 84 15.54 15.55 -6.10
N SER A 85 16.70 15.94 -6.61
CA SER A 85 17.00 17.32 -6.98
C SER A 85 16.38 17.72 -8.33
N ARG A 86 16.30 16.79 -9.27
CA ARG A 86 15.73 16.97 -10.62
C ARG A 86 15.08 15.68 -11.11
N ALA A 87 14.33 15.79 -12.21
CA ALA A 87 13.79 14.64 -12.93
C ALA A 87 14.88 13.95 -13.76
N GLY A 88 14.70 12.66 -14.00
CA GLY A 88 15.55 11.84 -14.86
C GLY A 88 16.53 10.90 -14.13
N PRO A 89 17.10 9.91 -14.84
CA PRO A 89 17.82 8.79 -14.24
C PRO A 89 19.05 9.18 -13.42
N SER A 90 19.79 10.21 -13.84
CA SER A 90 21.02 10.66 -13.16
C SER A 90 20.77 11.23 -11.76
N TYR A 91 19.56 11.72 -11.50
CA TYR A 91 19.18 12.32 -10.21
C TYR A 91 18.36 11.36 -9.34
N GLY A 92 17.89 10.25 -9.91
CA GLY A 92 17.18 9.20 -9.19
C GLY A 92 18.10 8.26 -8.42
N LEU A 93 17.53 7.13 -8.01
CA LEU A 93 18.23 6.02 -7.37
C LEU A 93 18.71 5.04 -8.45
N ARG A 94 20.01 4.72 -8.44
CA ARG A 94 20.63 3.76 -9.36
C ARG A 94 21.34 2.69 -8.54
N LEU A 95 21.02 1.43 -8.79
CA LEU A 95 21.51 0.28 -8.05
C LEU A 95 22.09 -0.75 -8.99
N MET A 96 23.24 -1.30 -8.61
CA MET A 96 23.76 -2.53 -9.18
C MET A 96 23.56 -3.64 -8.16
N LEU A 97 22.68 -4.58 -8.50
CA LEU A 97 22.29 -5.69 -7.67
C LEU A 97 22.94 -6.97 -8.19
N TYR A 98 23.45 -7.77 -7.27
CA TYR A 98 24.07 -9.05 -7.59
C TYR A 98 23.22 -10.17 -7.02
N ILE A 99 22.96 -11.16 -7.87
CA ILE A 99 22.18 -12.33 -7.53
C ILE A 99 22.94 -13.55 -8.02
N ASN A 100 23.11 -14.54 -7.16
CA ASN A 100 23.70 -15.80 -7.57
C ASN A 100 22.60 -16.73 -8.10
N SER A 101 22.54 -16.91 -9.43
CA SER A 101 21.59 -17.83 -10.06
C SER A 101 21.75 -19.29 -9.61
N SER A 102 22.94 -19.68 -9.13
CA SER A 102 23.19 -21.04 -8.62
C SER A 102 22.55 -21.30 -7.25
N ASP A 103 22.28 -20.25 -6.47
CA ASP A 103 21.65 -20.35 -5.15
C ASP A 103 20.12 -20.41 -5.23
N TYR A 104 19.57 -20.40 -6.45
CA TYR A 104 18.14 -20.43 -6.65
C TYR A 104 17.56 -21.79 -6.33
N LEU A 105 16.41 -21.76 -5.66
CA LEU A 105 15.61 -22.94 -5.46
C LEU A 105 15.08 -23.43 -6.81
N PRO A 106 14.99 -24.76 -7.02
CA PRO A 106 14.46 -25.32 -8.27
C PRO A 106 12.99 -24.93 -8.53
N THR A 107 12.30 -24.43 -7.50
CA THR A 107 10.93 -23.90 -7.61
C THR A 107 10.86 -22.45 -8.11
N THR A 108 12.00 -21.78 -8.29
CA THR A 108 12.06 -20.39 -8.72
C THR A 108 12.02 -20.30 -10.24
N GLU A 109 10.95 -19.73 -10.78
CA GLU A 109 10.67 -19.72 -12.23
C GLU A 109 11.46 -18.65 -13.00
N SER A 110 11.88 -17.56 -12.36
CA SER A 110 12.55 -16.45 -13.04
C SER A 110 13.70 -15.86 -12.22
N ALA A 111 14.83 -15.60 -12.90
CA ALA A 111 15.98 -14.89 -12.35
C ALA A 111 15.79 -13.37 -12.47
N GLY A 112 16.02 -12.66 -11.37
CA GLY A 112 15.80 -11.22 -11.31
C GLY A 112 15.51 -10.72 -9.90
N VAL A 113 15.37 -9.40 -9.79
CA VAL A 113 15.04 -8.70 -8.55
C VAL A 113 13.58 -8.26 -8.56
N ARG A 114 12.94 -8.31 -7.39
CA ARG A 114 11.62 -7.74 -7.19
C ARG A 114 11.71 -6.38 -6.48
N ILE A 115 11.01 -5.38 -7.00
CA ILE A 115 11.09 -3.98 -6.57
C ILE A 115 9.68 -3.46 -6.30
N THR A 116 9.50 -2.76 -5.18
CA THR A 116 8.21 -2.15 -4.82
C THR A 116 8.43 -0.70 -4.47
N ILE A 117 7.61 0.18 -5.05
CA ILE A 117 7.64 1.62 -4.82
C ILE A 117 6.44 1.98 -3.95
N HIS A 118 6.68 2.59 -2.80
CA HIS A 118 5.65 2.94 -1.82
C HIS A 118 6.06 4.18 -1.00
N GLY A 119 5.11 4.78 -0.29
CA GLY A 119 5.40 5.89 0.64
C GLY A 119 6.14 5.43 1.89
N GLN A 120 6.88 6.33 2.55
CA GLN A 120 7.70 6.02 3.74
C GLN A 120 6.88 5.57 4.96
N SER A 121 5.59 5.90 4.98
CA SER A 121 4.67 5.52 6.06
C SER A 121 3.83 4.29 5.76
N GLU A 122 3.94 3.75 4.54
CA GLU A 122 3.19 2.60 4.04
C GLU A 122 3.98 1.30 4.20
N TRP A 123 3.27 0.19 4.39
CA TRP A 123 3.88 -1.13 4.43
C TRP A 123 4.22 -1.57 3.00
N PRO A 124 5.44 -2.08 2.73
CA PRO A 124 5.77 -2.63 1.43
C PRO A 124 5.05 -3.96 1.20
N PHE A 125 4.25 -4.04 0.13
CA PHE A 125 3.64 -5.30 -0.31
C PHE A 125 4.30 -5.78 -1.61
N PRO A 126 5.44 -6.49 -1.53
CA PRO A 126 6.13 -6.97 -2.71
C PRO A 126 5.32 -8.00 -3.49
N ASP A 127 4.48 -8.80 -2.82
CA ASP A 127 3.59 -9.76 -3.48
C ASP A 127 2.59 -9.06 -4.42
N THR A 128 1.93 -7.99 -3.98
CA THR A 128 0.89 -7.30 -4.75
C THR A 128 1.43 -6.18 -5.65
N PHE A 129 2.34 -5.34 -5.17
CA PHE A 129 2.82 -4.13 -5.87
C PHE A 129 4.27 -4.24 -6.38
N GLY A 130 4.78 -5.46 -6.51
CA GLY A 130 6.14 -5.73 -6.97
C GLY A 130 6.29 -5.74 -8.49
N TYR A 131 7.29 -5.02 -8.99
CA TYR A 131 7.81 -5.10 -10.35
C TYR A 131 9.02 -6.01 -10.42
N SER A 132 9.22 -6.70 -11.55
CA SER A 132 10.36 -7.59 -11.77
C SER A 132 11.41 -6.91 -12.66
N ALA A 133 12.67 -6.92 -12.23
CA ALA A 133 13.83 -6.48 -13.00
C ALA A 133 14.69 -7.70 -13.35
N PRO A 134 14.83 -8.07 -14.64
CA PRO A 134 15.65 -9.20 -15.05
C PRO A 134 17.14 -8.94 -14.83
N THR A 135 17.92 -10.01 -14.71
CA THR A 135 19.39 -9.95 -14.79
C THR A 135 19.84 -9.69 -16.23
N GLY A 136 21.06 -9.17 -16.40
CA GLY A 136 21.70 -8.91 -17.70
C GLY A 136 21.25 -7.62 -18.38
N GLY A 137 20.31 -6.90 -17.78
CA GLY A 137 19.76 -5.65 -18.29
C GLY A 137 19.90 -4.49 -17.30
N LEU A 138 19.84 -3.28 -17.86
CA LEU A 138 19.48 -2.05 -17.17
C LEU A 138 17.96 -1.91 -17.22
N SER A 139 17.31 -2.02 -16.07
CA SER A 139 15.88 -1.82 -15.89
C SER A 139 15.61 -0.43 -15.36
N SER A 140 14.87 0.36 -16.13
CA SER A 140 14.56 1.77 -15.86
C SER A 140 13.09 1.92 -15.49
N PHE A 141 12.83 2.39 -14.27
CA PHE A 141 11.53 2.61 -13.69
C PHE A 141 11.27 4.11 -13.55
N GLY A 142 10.50 4.67 -14.49
CA GLY A 142 10.05 6.05 -14.45
C GLY A 142 8.82 6.17 -13.56
N MET A 143 8.92 6.91 -12.46
CA MET A 143 7.79 7.12 -11.55
C MET A 143 7.11 8.48 -11.79
N SER A 144 5.79 8.48 -11.65
CA SER A 144 4.95 9.67 -11.57
C SER A 144 4.09 9.59 -10.32
N MET A 145 4.02 10.69 -9.57
CA MET A 145 3.25 10.77 -8.33
C MET A 145 1.92 11.49 -8.57
N ARG A 146 0.85 10.94 -8.02
CA ARG A 146 -0.46 11.59 -7.96
C ARG A 146 -1.01 11.58 -6.54
N LYS A 147 -1.49 12.74 -6.06
CA LYS A 147 -2.21 12.84 -4.79
C LYS A 147 -3.70 12.76 -5.05
N VAL A 148 -4.38 11.82 -4.41
CA VAL A 148 -5.83 11.64 -4.55
C VAL A 148 -6.50 12.04 -3.24
N ASN A 149 -7.42 12.99 -3.31
CA ASN A 149 -8.25 13.48 -2.22
C ASN A 149 -9.73 13.19 -2.53
N ARG A 150 -10.35 12.33 -1.75
CA ARG A 150 -11.78 11.96 -1.83
C ARG A 150 -12.59 12.65 -0.75
N LEU A 151 -13.88 12.81 -0.99
CA LEU A 151 -14.79 13.33 0.03
C LEU A 151 -15.11 12.23 1.07
N PRO A 152 -15.14 12.57 2.37
CA PRO A 152 -15.56 11.63 3.41
C PRO A 152 -17.08 11.41 3.39
N GLU A 153 -17.53 10.45 4.21
CA GLU A 153 -18.95 10.20 4.46
C GLU A 153 -19.61 11.48 5.02
N PRO A 154 -20.83 11.87 4.59
CA PRO A 154 -21.84 11.12 3.82
C PRO A 154 -21.74 11.21 2.28
N LEU A 155 -20.85 12.04 1.73
CA LEU A 155 -20.79 12.30 0.28
C LEU A 155 -19.93 11.27 -0.47
N GLY A 156 -18.89 10.75 0.16
CA GLY A 156 -18.04 9.71 -0.40
C GLY A 156 -17.84 8.54 0.56
N ASP A 157 -17.11 7.53 0.07
CA ASP A 157 -16.85 6.29 0.80
C ASP A 157 -15.35 6.08 1.00
N CYS A 158 -14.77 6.72 2.02
CA CYS A 158 -13.35 6.63 2.33
C CYS A 158 -13.06 6.70 3.84
N VAL A 159 -11.90 6.17 4.23
CA VAL A 159 -11.43 6.20 5.63
C VAL A 159 -10.65 7.49 5.87
N VAL A 160 -11.01 8.26 6.89
CA VAL A 160 -10.30 9.49 7.24
C VAL A 160 -9.00 9.12 7.93
N SER A 161 -7.90 9.81 7.60
CA SER A 161 -6.57 9.44 8.13
C SER A 161 -6.40 9.71 9.63
N GLU A 162 -7.28 10.52 10.20
CA GLU A 162 -7.34 10.80 11.64
C GLU A 162 -8.09 9.72 12.42
N ASP A 163 -8.86 8.87 11.74
CA ASP A 163 -9.58 7.77 12.39
C ASP A 163 -8.57 6.75 12.95
N PRO A 164 -8.83 6.20 14.14
CA PRO A 164 -7.99 5.16 14.69
C PRO A 164 -7.98 3.94 13.76
N LEU A 165 -6.82 3.30 13.65
CA LEU A 165 -6.70 2.06 12.90
C LEU A 165 -7.71 1.03 13.44
N PRO A 166 -8.32 0.20 12.56
CA PRO A 166 -9.22 -0.86 13.01
C PRO A 166 -8.51 -1.73 14.07
N PRO A 167 -9.18 -2.14 15.17
CA PRO A 167 -8.53 -2.80 16.30
C PRO A 167 -7.78 -4.09 15.92
N ASN A 168 -8.25 -4.74 14.85
CA ASN A 168 -7.67 -5.98 14.36
C ASN A 168 -6.73 -5.77 13.14
N TYR A 169 -6.26 -4.55 12.92
CA TYR A 169 -5.30 -4.22 11.85
C TYR A 169 -3.90 -4.67 12.26
N ILE A 170 -3.30 -5.57 11.48
CA ILE A 170 -2.06 -6.25 11.85
C ILE A 170 -0.79 -5.40 11.59
N TYR A 171 -0.91 -4.27 10.90
CA TYR A 171 0.22 -3.39 10.52
C TYR A 171 0.24 -2.09 11.35
N GLN A 172 0.19 -2.20 12.67
CA GLN A 172 -0.04 -1.06 13.60
C GLN A 172 0.95 0.12 13.47
N ASN A 173 2.20 -0.12 13.03
CA ASN A 173 3.23 0.94 12.87
C ASN A 173 3.15 1.72 11.54
N TYR A 174 2.14 1.40 10.72
CA TYR A 174 2.01 1.89 9.36
C TYR A 174 0.63 2.49 9.16
N VAL A 175 0.53 3.38 8.17
CA VAL A 175 -0.76 3.97 7.81
C VAL A 175 -1.70 2.90 7.25
N TYR A 176 -3.00 3.15 7.38
CA TYR A 176 -4.02 2.26 6.85
C TYR A 176 -3.90 2.16 5.33
N GLU A 177 -3.75 0.94 4.82
CA GLU A 177 -3.72 0.66 3.38
C GLU A 177 -4.76 -0.45 3.08
N PRO A 178 -5.50 -0.38 1.95
CA PRO A 178 -6.53 -1.37 1.63
C PRO A 178 -6.01 -2.81 1.60
N GLU A 179 -4.81 -3.03 1.04
CA GLU A 179 -4.18 -4.36 1.07
C GLU A 179 -3.91 -4.82 2.49
N GLY A 180 -3.43 -3.92 3.35
CA GLY A 180 -3.27 -4.19 4.78
C GLY A 180 -4.59 -4.61 5.44
N CYS A 181 -5.70 -3.97 5.08
CA CYS A 181 -7.05 -4.31 5.56
C CYS A 181 -7.48 -5.70 5.09
N TYR A 182 -7.29 -6.04 3.81
CA TYR A 182 -7.63 -7.37 3.29
C TYR A 182 -6.84 -8.48 3.98
N LYS A 183 -5.52 -8.30 4.14
CA LYS A 183 -4.67 -9.28 4.85
C LYS A 183 -5.03 -9.37 6.34
N SER A 184 -5.38 -8.25 6.99
CA SER A 184 -5.84 -8.24 8.39
C SER A 184 -7.16 -9.00 8.55
N CYS A 185 -8.11 -8.79 7.65
CA CYS A 185 -9.40 -9.47 7.66
C CYS A 185 -9.24 -10.97 7.37
N TYR A 186 -8.35 -11.34 6.45
CA TYR A 186 -7.95 -12.73 6.23
C TYR A 186 -7.42 -13.37 7.51
N GLN A 187 -6.46 -12.72 8.17
CA GLN A 187 -5.83 -13.23 9.39
C GLN A 187 -6.85 -13.46 10.51
N GLN A 188 -7.76 -12.51 10.72
CA GLN A 188 -8.85 -12.66 11.70
C GLN A 188 -9.75 -13.85 11.40
N ARG A 189 -10.06 -14.10 10.13
CA ARG A 189 -10.87 -15.25 9.73
C ARG A 189 -10.15 -16.55 10.05
N ILE A 190 -8.86 -16.63 9.75
CA ILE A 190 -8.02 -17.80 10.04
C ILE A 190 -7.96 -18.05 11.55
N ILE A 191 -7.71 -17.03 12.36
CA ILE A 191 -7.69 -17.17 13.83
C ILE A 191 -9.04 -17.68 14.35
N ARG A 192 -10.16 -17.15 13.86
CA ARG A 192 -11.51 -17.58 14.30
C ARG A 192 -11.89 -19.00 13.87
N ARG A 193 -11.37 -19.49 12.73
CA ARG A 193 -11.77 -20.79 12.15
C ARG A 193 -10.78 -21.91 12.46
N CYS A 194 -9.49 -21.60 12.43
CA CYS A 194 -8.39 -22.55 12.64
C CYS A 194 -7.81 -22.47 14.05
N GLY A 195 -8.10 -21.43 14.84
CA GLY A 195 -7.60 -21.26 16.21
C GLY A 195 -6.13 -20.83 16.33
N CYS A 196 -5.47 -20.55 15.20
CA CYS A 196 -4.06 -20.15 15.14
C CYS A 196 -3.86 -19.06 14.07
N ALA A 197 -2.74 -18.34 14.14
CA ALA A 197 -2.38 -17.27 13.22
C ALA A 197 -1.58 -17.82 12.02
N ASP A 198 -1.87 -17.35 10.79
CA ASP A 198 -1.07 -17.70 9.62
C ASP A 198 0.35 -17.09 9.75
N PRO A 199 1.42 -17.89 9.65
CA PRO A 199 2.80 -17.43 9.81
C PRO A 199 3.26 -16.44 8.73
N ARG A 200 2.56 -16.36 7.60
CA ARG A 200 2.91 -15.46 6.48
C ARG A 200 2.57 -14.00 6.76
N TYR A 201 1.82 -13.71 7.82
CA TYR A 201 1.41 -12.34 8.15
C TYR A 201 1.85 -11.98 9.57
N PRO A 202 2.12 -10.70 9.85
CA PRO A 202 2.40 -10.27 11.21
C PRO A 202 1.17 -10.45 12.10
N MET A 203 1.40 -10.52 13.40
CA MET A 203 0.34 -10.63 14.40
C MET A 203 0.07 -9.26 15.03
N ALA A 204 -1.21 -8.97 15.27
CA ALA A 204 -1.61 -7.76 16.01
C ALA A 204 -1.42 -7.92 17.53
N ASP A 205 -1.50 -9.17 18.02
CA ASP A 205 -1.40 -9.54 19.43
C ASP A 205 -0.38 -10.67 19.58
N ASN A 206 0.45 -10.59 20.63
CA ASN A 206 1.52 -11.54 20.89
C ASN A 206 1.01 -12.84 21.53
N ASP A 207 -0.22 -12.85 22.06
CA ASP A 207 -0.78 -14.01 22.77
C ASP A 207 -1.34 -15.10 21.83
N THR A 208 -1.53 -14.79 20.54
CA THR A 208 -2.05 -15.76 19.57
C THR A 208 -0.94 -16.70 19.09
N GLN A 209 -1.17 -18.01 19.19
CA GLN A 209 -0.23 -19.01 18.70
C GLN A 209 -0.17 -19.03 17.17
N ILE A 210 1.05 -19.10 16.62
CA ILE A 210 1.28 -19.27 15.19
C ILE A 210 0.94 -20.72 14.79
N CYS A 211 0.26 -20.90 13.66
CA CYS A 211 -0.05 -22.23 13.14
C CYS A 211 1.24 -23.01 12.83
N ASP A 212 1.34 -24.25 13.32
CA ASP A 212 2.45 -25.12 12.95
C ASP A 212 2.29 -25.59 11.49
N SER A 213 3.28 -25.25 10.67
CA SER A 213 3.33 -25.65 9.25
C SER A 213 3.56 -27.16 9.05
N LEU A 214 4.10 -27.84 10.06
CA LEU A 214 4.37 -29.28 10.06
C LEU A 214 3.14 -30.11 10.45
N ASP A 215 2.21 -29.52 11.22
CA ASP A 215 0.96 -30.17 11.57
C ASP A 215 0.02 -30.24 10.35
N PRO A 216 -0.35 -31.44 9.88
CA PRO A 216 -1.25 -31.58 8.73
C PRO A 216 -2.63 -30.98 8.96
N LEU A 217 -3.14 -30.95 10.21
CA LEU A 217 -4.46 -30.40 10.53
C LEU A 217 -4.47 -28.87 10.38
N SER A 218 -3.55 -28.17 11.05
CA SER A 218 -3.39 -26.72 10.91
C SER A 218 -3.14 -26.32 9.45
N ARG A 219 -2.24 -27.02 8.76
CA ARG A 219 -1.94 -26.73 7.36
C ARG A 219 -3.13 -26.94 6.42
N ASN A 220 -3.90 -28.01 6.60
CA ASN A 220 -5.10 -28.23 5.80
C ASN A 220 -6.15 -27.14 6.05
N CYS A 221 -6.31 -26.69 7.30
CA CYS A 221 -7.20 -25.58 7.64
C CYS A 221 -6.80 -24.28 6.92
N LEU A 222 -5.52 -23.93 6.92
CA LEU A 222 -4.99 -22.75 6.21
C LEU A 222 -5.28 -22.78 4.71
N ILE A 223 -5.07 -23.93 4.06
CA ILE A 223 -5.30 -24.09 2.62
C ILE A 223 -6.80 -24.00 2.31
N VAL A 224 -7.64 -24.70 3.08
CA VAL A 224 -9.09 -24.75 2.85
C VAL A 224 -9.72 -23.38 3.11
N GLU A 225 -9.47 -22.76 4.27
CA GLU A 225 -10.02 -21.44 4.56
C GLU A 225 -9.39 -20.34 3.70
N GLY A 226 -8.11 -20.49 3.31
CA GLY A 226 -7.45 -19.73 2.25
C GLY A 226 -8.26 -19.71 0.96
N SER A 227 -8.52 -20.90 0.40
CA SER A 227 -9.27 -21.03 -0.86
C SER A 227 -10.69 -20.49 -0.76
N LYS A 228 -11.37 -20.66 0.38
CA LYS A 228 -12.72 -20.13 0.62
C LYS A 228 -12.73 -18.61 0.69
N PHE A 229 -11.74 -18.01 1.34
CA PHE A 229 -11.62 -16.56 1.44
C PHE A 229 -11.42 -15.92 0.06
N THR A 230 -10.57 -16.50 -0.79
CA THR A 230 -10.38 -16.02 -2.17
C THR A 230 -11.65 -16.10 -3.00
N LYS A 231 -12.48 -17.14 -2.81
CA LYS A 231 -13.75 -17.30 -3.54
C LYS A 231 -14.88 -16.40 -3.02
N LYS A 232 -14.91 -16.11 -1.72
CA LYS A 232 -15.96 -15.32 -1.07
C LYS A 232 -15.34 -14.36 -0.06
N ASN A 233 -14.86 -13.23 -0.58
CA ASN A 233 -14.35 -12.15 0.25
C ASN A 233 -15.51 -11.32 0.81
N THR A 234 -15.58 -11.19 2.14
CA THR A 234 -16.61 -10.40 2.85
C THR A 234 -16.02 -9.18 3.55
N CYS A 235 -14.77 -8.80 3.24
CA CYS A 235 -14.09 -7.71 3.89
C CYS A 235 -14.47 -6.37 3.24
N ALA A 236 -14.97 -5.43 4.04
CA ALA A 236 -15.22 -4.06 3.61
C ALA A 236 -13.96 -3.22 3.82
N CYS A 237 -13.08 -3.22 2.81
CA CYS A 237 -11.84 -2.44 2.83
C CYS A 237 -11.96 -1.26 1.87
N ARG A 238 -12.08 -0.05 2.43
CA ARG A 238 -12.18 1.21 1.69
C ARG A 238 -10.78 1.82 1.53
N HIS A 239 -10.63 2.74 0.59
CA HIS A 239 -9.39 3.54 0.47
C HIS A 239 -9.39 4.71 1.45
N ARG A 240 -8.20 5.25 1.75
CA ARG A 240 -8.08 6.52 2.49
C ARG A 240 -8.64 7.68 1.66
N CYS A 241 -9.18 8.67 2.36
CA CYS A 241 -9.64 9.90 1.73
C CYS A 241 -8.47 10.66 1.09
N SER A 242 -7.32 10.75 1.76
CA SER A 242 -6.09 11.31 1.17
C SER A 242 -4.99 10.26 1.13
N HIS A 243 -4.43 10.02 -0.06
CA HIS A 243 -3.31 9.10 -0.26
C HIS A 243 -2.51 9.47 -1.51
N HIS A 244 -1.29 8.95 -1.59
CA HIS A 244 -0.40 9.09 -2.73
C HIS A 244 -0.45 7.82 -3.58
N VAL A 245 -0.50 7.99 -4.90
CA VAL A 245 -0.46 6.90 -5.87
C VAL A 245 0.79 7.09 -6.72
N TYR A 246 1.61 6.05 -6.79
CA TYR A 246 2.83 6.02 -7.62
C TYR A 246 2.54 5.19 -8.86
N SER A 247 2.49 5.85 -10.02
CA SER A 247 2.43 5.18 -11.31
C SER A 247 3.85 4.97 -11.82
N THR A 248 4.16 3.78 -12.32
CA THR A 248 5.51 3.44 -12.80
C THR A 248 5.46 2.97 -14.25
N THR A 249 6.29 3.56 -15.09
CA THR A 249 6.58 3.09 -16.44
C THR A 249 7.86 2.26 -16.42
N PHE A 250 7.88 1.18 -17.21
CA PHE A 250 9.02 0.26 -17.29
C PHE A 250 9.66 0.31 -18.67
N SER A 251 10.98 0.40 -18.69
CA SER A 251 11.79 0.17 -19.88
C SER A 251 13.04 -0.61 -19.50
N SER A 252 13.60 -1.35 -20.45
CA SER A 252 14.80 -2.15 -20.21
C SER A 252 15.71 -2.16 -21.42
N ALA A 253 17.01 -2.13 -21.18
CA ALA A 253 18.05 -2.23 -22.19
C ALA A 253 19.11 -3.25 -21.77
N LYS A 254 19.75 -3.91 -22.72
CA LYS A 254 20.85 -4.83 -22.43
C LYS A 254 22.01 -4.08 -21.79
N LEU A 255 22.60 -4.65 -20.74
CA LEU A 255 23.74 -4.03 -20.06
C LEU A 255 24.97 -4.03 -20.98
N ALA A 256 25.61 -2.88 -21.15
CA ALA A 256 26.85 -2.77 -21.91
C ALA A 256 28.04 -3.25 -21.07
N SER A 257 28.73 -4.30 -21.54
CA SER A 257 29.83 -4.97 -20.84
C SER A 257 31.06 -4.09 -20.53
N GLY A 258 31.18 -2.90 -21.15
CA GLY A 258 32.32 -2.00 -20.97
C GLY A 258 32.18 -0.95 -19.87
N ALA A 259 30.97 -0.55 -19.48
CA ALA A 259 30.75 0.64 -18.65
C ALA A 259 31.04 0.43 -17.15
N PHE A 260 30.89 -0.81 -16.66
CA PHE A 260 31.05 -1.16 -15.24
C PHE A 260 32.26 -2.06 -14.96
N ARG A 261 33.22 -2.11 -15.91
CA ARG A 261 34.57 -2.64 -15.67
C ARG A 261 35.38 -1.67 -14.78
N ALA A 262 34.87 -1.34 -13.61
CA ALA A 262 35.56 -0.52 -12.64
C ALA A 262 36.75 -1.32 -12.09
N ASN A 263 37.96 -0.99 -12.55
CA ASN A 263 39.26 -1.32 -11.96
C ASN A 263 39.81 -2.77 -12.07
N CYS A 264 39.56 -3.51 -13.15
CA CYS A 264 40.34 -4.73 -13.44
C CYS A 264 41.55 -4.49 -14.36
N LYS A 265 42.17 -3.30 -14.32
CA LYS A 265 43.33 -2.96 -15.16
C LYS A 265 44.70 -3.11 -14.48
N GLU A 266 44.80 -3.49 -13.19
CA GLU A 266 46.10 -3.36 -12.51
C GLU A 266 46.56 -4.47 -11.54
N LYS A 267 45.90 -5.63 -11.42
CA LYS A 267 46.46 -6.74 -10.64
C LYS A 267 46.27 -8.10 -11.30
N ARG A 268 47.40 -8.71 -11.66
CA ARG A 268 47.55 -10.02 -12.31
C ARG A 268 47.38 -11.21 -11.35
N ASN A 269 47.14 -10.97 -10.06
CA ASN A 269 46.83 -11.98 -9.03
C ASN A 269 46.03 -11.33 -7.88
N SER A 270 44.72 -11.58 -7.83
CA SER A 270 43.86 -11.48 -6.64
C SER A 270 42.46 -12.00 -7.03
N GLU A 271 41.95 -12.99 -6.30
CA GLU A 271 40.64 -13.67 -6.47
C GLU A 271 39.40 -12.77 -6.28
N SER A 272 39.46 -11.48 -6.65
CA SER A 272 38.32 -10.57 -6.50
C SER A 272 38.28 -9.49 -7.59
N CYS A 273 38.53 -9.85 -8.84
CA CYS A 273 37.91 -9.12 -9.95
C CYS A 273 36.52 -9.76 -10.12
N PHE A 274 35.47 -9.07 -9.69
CA PHE A 274 34.10 -9.54 -9.92
C PHE A 274 33.83 -9.44 -11.42
N GLU A 275 33.98 -10.56 -12.11
CA GLU A 275 33.41 -10.73 -13.44
C GLU A 275 31.90 -10.71 -13.25
N PHE A 276 31.30 -9.54 -13.46
CA PHE A 276 29.85 -9.40 -13.48
C PHE A 276 29.35 -10.07 -14.74
N ASP A 277 29.07 -11.36 -14.61
CA ASP A 277 28.34 -12.08 -15.62
C ASP A 277 26.98 -11.43 -15.78
N GLY A 278 26.56 -11.20 -17.03
CA GLY A 278 25.27 -10.61 -17.32
C GLY A 278 24.16 -11.38 -16.62
N ASP A 279 24.31 -12.69 -16.51
CA ASP A 279 23.28 -13.58 -15.97
C ASP A 279 23.05 -13.40 -14.45
N ASN A 280 24.01 -12.82 -13.73
CA ASN A 280 23.99 -12.67 -12.26
C ASN A 280 23.89 -11.22 -11.77
N ALA A 281 23.96 -10.23 -12.68
CA ALA A 281 23.88 -8.82 -12.32
C ALA A 281 22.60 -8.18 -12.88
N ALA A 282 21.88 -7.42 -12.04
CA ALA A 282 20.75 -6.62 -12.44
C ALA A 282 21.03 -5.14 -12.13
N MET A 283 21.01 -4.30 -13.17
CA MET A 283 21.14 -2.86 -13.00
C MET A 283 19.74 -2.24 -12.98
N VAL A 284 19.47 -1.41 -11.98
CA VAL A 284 18.15 -0.83 -11.73
C VAL A 284 18.30 0.67 -11.60
N GLU A 285 17.44 1.43 -12.25
CA GLU A 285 17.30 2.86 -12.01
C GLU A 285 15.86 3.26 -11.80
N ILE A 286 15.61 4.05 -10.76
CA ILE A 286 14.30 4.47 -10.30
C ILE A 286 14.35 5.99 -10.19
N TYR A 287 13.54 6.69 -10.98
CA TYR A 287 13.61 8.16 -11.07
C TYR A 287 12.24 8.77 -11.35
N TYR A 288 12.07 10.04 -10.98
CA TYR A 288 10.89 10.81 -11.37
C TYR A 288 10.94 11.19 -12.85
N GLU A 289 9.87 10.88 -13.58
CA GLU A 289 9.74 11.31 -14.99
C GLU A 289 9.63 12.83 -15.09
N GLN A 290 8.91 13.45 -14.14
CA GLN A 290 8.70 14.88 -14.02
C GLN A 290 8.74 15.29 -12.55
N MET A 291 9.16 16.53 -12.26
CA MET A 291 9.18 17.07 -10.89
C MET A 291 7.81 17.60 -10.42
N SER A 292 6.84 17.69 -11.32
CA SER A 292 5.45 18.00 -10.99
C SER A 292 4.68 16.75 -10.60
N TYR A 293 3.69 16.90 -9.73
CA TYR A 293 2.75 15.84 -9.37
C TYR A 293 1.32 16.29 -9.65
N GLU A 294 0.46 15.33 -9.96
CA GLU A 294 -0.96 15.59 -10.22
C GLU A 294 -1.75 15.54 -8.91
N ILE A 295 -2.77 16.41 -8.77
CA ILE A 295 -3.71 16.36 -7.64
C ILE A 295 -5.10 16.08 -8.21
N LEU A 296 -5.68 14.94 -7.83
CA LEU A 296 -7.09 14.64 -8.08
C LEU A 296 -7.88 14.90 -6.80
N SER A 297 -8.73 15.91 -6.81
CA SER A 297 -9.59 16.25 -5.68
C SER A 297 -11.05 16.15 -6.07
N GLU A 298 -11.82 15.36 -5.34
CA GLU A 298 -13.28 15.40 -5.37
C GLU A 298 -13.78 16.64 -4.64
N ARG A 299 -14.81 17.29 -5.21
CA ARG A 299 -15.48 18.46 -4.63
C ARG A 299 -16.97 18.24 -4.73
N GLU A 300 -17.71 18.78 -3.76
CA GLU A 300 -19.17 18.76 -3.79
C GLU A 300 -19.66 19.43 -5.07
N SER A 301 -20.50 18.73 -5.84
CA SER A 301 -21.07 19.28 -7.08
C SER A 301 -22.05 20.42 -6.80
N TYR A 302 -22.64 20.44 -5.59
CA TYR A 302 -23.66 21.38 -5.22
C TYR A 302 -23.56 21.75 -3.74
N LEU A 303 -23.20 23.00 -3.46
CA LEU A 303 -23.14 23.51 -2.09
C LEU A 303 -24.53 23.99 -1.63
N TRP A 304 -24.75 24.01 -0.31
CA TRP A 304 -25.97 24.57 0.28
C TRP A 304 -26.24 26.03 -0.13
N VAL A 305 -25.19 26.81 -0.37
CA VAL A 305 -25.33 28.19 -0.86
C VAL A 305 -25.89 28.24 -2.28
N ASN A 306 -25.51 27.30 -3.14
CA ASN A 306 -26.05 27.20 -4.50
C ASN A 306 -27.52 26.76 -4.43
N MET A 307 -27.84 25.84 -3.52
CA MET A 307 -29.24 25.44 -3.26
C MET A 307 -30.12 26.63 -2.89
N LEU A 308 -29.68 27.44 -1.93
CA LEU A 308 -30.42 28.62 -1.50
C LEU A 308 -30.52 29.68 -2.60
N SER A 309 -29.45 29.85 -3.38
CA SER A 309 -29.43 30.73 -4.54
C SER A 309 -30.45 30.30 -5.60
N ASP A 310 -30.52 29.01 -5.92
CA ASP A 310 -31.44 28.50 -6.93
C ASP A 310 -32.90 28.55 -6.45
N ILE A 311 -33.16 28.21 -5.19
CA ILE A 311 -34.50 28.36 -4.59
C ILE A 311 -34.92 29.83 -4.59
N GLY A 312 -34.04 30.72 -4.12
CA GLY A 312 -34.29 32.16 -4.10
C GLY A 312 -34.49 32.73 -5.51
N GLY A 313 -33.71 32.26 -6.49
CA GLY A 313 -33.82 32.64 -7.89
C GLY A 313 -35.15 32.21 -8.50
N GLN A 314 -35.58 30.97 -8.27
CA GLN A 314 -36.86 30.45 -8.79
C GLN A 314 -38.06 31.14 -8.11
N ILE A 315 -38.04 31.33 -6.79
CA ILE A 315 -39.09 32.04 -6.06
C ILE A 315 -39.15 33.52 -6.48
N GLY A 316 -38.00 34.16 -6.62
CA GLY A 316 -37.89 35.55 -7.08
C GLY A 316 -38.38 35.74 -8.51
N LEU A 317 -38.06 34.80 -9.41
CA LEU A 317 -38.49 34.88 -10.81
C LEU A 317 -39.99 34.56 -10.98
N CYS A 318 -40.49 33.50 -10.34
CA CYS A 318 -41.87 33.05 -10.54
C CYS A 318 -42.90 33.88 -9.76
N LEU A 319 -42.57 34.28 -8.54
CA LEU A 319 -43.52 34.97 -7.64
C LEU A 319 -43.18 36.45 -7.44
N GLY A 320 -42.03 36.93 -7.91
CA GLY A 320 -41.50 38.25 -7.52
C GLY A 320 -41.19 38.36 -6.03
N ALA A 321 -41.16 37.21 -5.32
CA ALA A 321 -41.02 37.16 -3.88
C ALA A 321 -39.54 37.23 -3.49
N SER A 322 -39.25 37.96 -2.42
CA SER A 322 -37.89 38.12 -1.90
C SER A 322 -37.85 37.79 -0.41
N VAL A 323 -36.67 37.86 0.21
CA VAL A 323 -36.54 37.71 1.67
C VAL A 323 -37.43 38.73 2.40
N LEU A 324 -37.65 39.92 1.83
CA LEU A 324 -38.53 40.92 2.42
C LEU A 324 -40.00 40.47 2.44
N THR A 325 -40.47 39.79 1.40
CA THR A 325 -41.86 39.29 1.37
C THR A 325 -42.06 38.16 2.37
N LEU A 326 -41.05 37.31 2.61
CA LEU A 326 -41.07 36.31 3.68
C LEU A 326 -41.16 36.96 5.08
N ILE A 327 -40.37 38.01 5.31
CA ILE A 327 -40.42 38.77 6.57
C ILE A 327 -41.81 39.40 6.76
N GLU A 328 -42.39 39.98 5.70
CA GLU A 328 -43.70 40.59 5.75
C GLU A 328 -44.80 39.58 6.14
N ILE A 329 -44.82 38.41 5.50
CA ILE A 329 -45.72 37.30 5.87
C ILE A 329 -45.50 36.89 7.33
N GLY A 330 -44.24 36.77 7.77
CA GLY A 330 -43.90 36.45 9.16
C GLY A 330 -44.47 37.46 10.16
N THR A 331 -44.31 38.77 9.89
CA THR A 331 -44.88 39.82 10.74
C THR A 331 -46.41 39.82 10.75
N PHE A 332 -47.03 39.51 9.62
CA PHE A 332 -48.49 39.40 9.51
C PHE A 332 -49.03 38.23 10.34
N VAL A 333 -48.40 37.05 10.24
CA VAL A 333 -48.75 35.87 11.05
C VAL A 333 -48.53 36.16 12.54
N PHE A 334 -47.43 36.81 12.91
CA PHE A 334 -47.16 37.19 14.30
C PHE A 334 -48.21 38.17 14.85
N LYS A 335 -48.63 39.16 14.06
CA LYS A 335 -49.73 40.07 14.41
C LYS A 335 -51.06 39.32 14.57
N LEU A 336 -51.37 38.37 13.69
CA LEU A 336 -52.57 37.54 13.81
C LEU A 336 -52.56 36.68 15.08
N MET A 337 -51.42 36.08 15.41
CA MET A 337 -51.25 35.28 16.63
C MET A 337 -51.41 36.14 17.88
N THR A 338 -50.79 37.31 17.94
CA THR A 338 -50.94 38.23 19.07
C THR A 338 -52.36 38.77 19.22
N VAL A 339 -53.09 39.02 18.12
CA VAL A 339 -54.52 39.38 18.17
C VAL A 339 -55.36 38.22 18.70
N LYS A 340 -55.14 36.97 18.24
CA LYS A 340 -55.84 35.79 18.77
C LYS A 340 -55.54 35.56 20.25
N CYS A 341 -54.29 35.68 20.70
CA CYS A 341 -53.92 35.57 22.11
C CYS A 341 -54.56 36.67 22.97
N ARG A 342 -54.60 37.93 22.49
CA ARG A 342 -55.32 39.01 23.18
C ARG A 342 -56.83 38.75 23.27
N LYS A 343 -57.43 38.14 22.24
CA LYS A 343 -58.85 37.78 22.23
C LYS A 343 -59.15 36.63 23.20
N GLN A 344 -58.25 35.65 23.34
CA GLN A 344 -58.36 34.60 24.36
C GLN A 344 -58.19 35.12 25.79
N MET A 345 -57.23 36.02 26.04
CA MET A 345 -57.09 36.67 27.34
C MET A 345 -58.32 37.50 27.72
N LYS A 346 -58.94 38.19 26.75
CA LYS A 346 -60.16 38.99 26.99
C LYS A 346 -61.39 38.12 27.27
N ASN A 347 -61.44 36.90 26.71
CA ASN A 347 -62.47 35.92 27.03
C ASN A 347 -62.27 35.29 28.41
N GLN A 348 -61.02 35.03 28.84
CA GLN A 348 -60.73 34.55 30.20
C GLN A 348 -61.01 35.61 31.28
N SER A 349 -60.80 36.89 31.01
CA SER A 349 -61.20 37.95 31.96
C SER A 349 -62.72 38.11 32.08
N HIS A 350 -63.50 37.70 31.08
CA HIS A 350 -64.97 37.72 31.13
C HIS A 350 -65.58 36.50 31.86
N GLU A 351 -64.79 35.47 32.14
CA GLU A 351 -65.21 34.26 32.85
C GLU A 351 -64.82 34.28 34.35
N ILE A 352 -64.07 35.30 34.80
CA ILE A 352 -63.72 35.54 36.21
C ILE A 352 -64.62 36.63 36.85
N ASP A 353 -65.36 37.39 36.03
CA ASP A 353 -66.33 38.40 36.47
C ASP A 353 -67.79 37.88 36.50
N PHE A 354 -68.01 36.58 36.76
CA PHE A 354 -69.32 36.00 37.03
C PHE A 354 -69.34 35.17 38.32
#